data_AF-J3JIS4-F1
#
_entry.id   AF-J3JIS4-F1
#
_cell.length_a   1.000
_cell.length_b   1.000
_cell.length_c   1.000
_cell.angle_alpha   90.00
_cell.angle_beta   90.00
_cell.angle_gamma   90.00
#
_symmetry.space_group_name_H-M   'P 1'
#
loop_
_entity.id
_entity.type
_entity.pdbx_description
1 polymer ?
#
loop_
_entity_poly.entity_id
_entity_poly.type
_entity_poly.pdbx_seq_one_letter_code
_entity_poly.pdbx_strand_id
1 'polypeptide(L)' 'MVRSVHDGVVEVAMEGACDECPAAEITMHARFEHLLRRRCPWLDEVRRVDA' A
#
# COMPACT_ATOMS: atom_id res chain seq x y z
N MET A 1 5.51 4.02 -4.13
CA MET A 1 4.78 5.25 -4.46
C MET A 1 3.28 4.97 -4.65
N VAL A 2 2.39 5.96 -4.39
CA VAL A 2 0.96 5.84 -4.75
C VAL A 2 0.80 6.02 -6.26
N ARG A 3 0.09 5.10 -6.91
CA ARG A 3 -0.18 5.10 -8.36
C ARG A 3 -1.58 5.60 -8.69
N SER A 4 -2.59 5.19 -7.92
CA SER A 4 -3.98 5.61 -8.13
C SER A 4 -4.77 5.59 -6.81
N VAL A 5 -5.87 6.35 -6.78
CA VAL A 5 -6.86 6.34 -5.69
C VAL A 5 -8.24 6.44 -6.34
N HIS A 6 -9.02 5.37 -6.25
CA HIS A 6 -10.38 5.34 -6.80
C HIS A 6 -11.22 4.30 -6.09
N ASP A 7 -12.53 4.55 -5.96
CA ASP A 7 -13.52 3.59 -5.45
C ASP A 7 -13.13 2.89 -4.13
N GLY A 8 -12.54 3.65 -3.19
CA GLY A 8 -12.11 3.12 -1.90
C GLY A 8 -10.79 2.33 -1.94
N VAL A 9 -10.18 2.16 -3.12
CA VAL A 9 -8.91 1.44 -3.30
C VAL A 9 -7.76 2.42 -3.52
N VAL A 10 -6.63 2.15 -2.85
CA VAL A 10 -5.37 2.86 -3.07
C VAL A 10 -4.35 1.90 -3.66
N GLU A 11 -3.90 2.16 -4.89
CA GLU A 11 -2.86 1.37 -5.53
C GLU A 11 -1.47 1.94 -5.22
N VAL A 12 -0.56 1.05 -4.82
CA VAL A 12 0.82 1.42 -4.46
C VAL A 12 1.83 0.50 -5.13
N ALA A 13 2.86 1.08 -5.72
CA ALA A 13 4.09 0.37 -6.05
C ALA A 13 5.03 0.42 -4.85
N MET A 14 5.67 -0.69 -4.50
CA MET A 14 6.80 -0.66 -3.56
C MET A 14 8.05 -0.24 -4.32
N GLU A 15 8.92 0.55 -3.69
CA GLU A 15 10.14 1.04 -4.34
C GLU A 15 11.29 0.99 -3.32
N GLY A 16 12.51 0.82 -3.81
CA GLY A 16 13.73 0.75 -3.00
C GLY A 16 14.17 -0.68 -2.69
N ALA A 17 15.17 -0.82 -1.82
CA ALA A 17 15.81 -2.11 -1.51
C ALA A 17 14.86 -3.20 -0.97
N CYS A 18 13.67 -2.78 -0.53
CA CYS A 18 12.63 -3.64 0.02
C CYS A 18 11.59 -4.09 -1.01
N ASP A 19 11.65 -3.62 -2.26
CA ASP A 19 10.65 -3.95 -3.28
C ASP A 19 10.61 -5.46 -3.60
N GLU A 20 11.78 -6.09 -3.77
CA GLU A 20 11.87 -7.52 -4.06
C GLU A 20 11.92 -8.41 -2.79
N CYS A 21 11.62 -7.85 -1.62
CA CYS A 21 11.68 -8.57 -0.36
C CYS A 21 10.28 -9.01 0.11
N PRO A 22 9.98 -10.33 0.18
CA PRO A 22 8.67 -10.81 0.62
C PRO A 22 8.31 -10.39 2.05
N ALA A 23 9.33 -10.28 2.92
CA ALA A 23 9.12 -9.81 4.29
C ALA A 23 8.76 -8.32 4.35
N ALA A 24 9.30 -7.51 3.44
CA ALA A 24 8.94 -6.12 3.34
C ALA A 24 7.54 -5.93 2.75
N GLU A 25 7.13 -6.79 1.81
CA GLU A 25 5.74 -6.82 1.35
C GLU A 25 4.79 -6.95 2.54
N ILE A 26 4.96 -7.98 3.37
CA ILE A 26 4.06 -8.20 4.51
C ILE A 26 4.15 -7.05 5.52
N THR A 27 5.36 -6.62 5.89
CA THR A 27 5.54 -5.66 7.00
C THR A 27 5.31 -4.21 6.60
N MET A 28 5.76 -3.79 5.41
CA MET A 28 5.57 -2.42 4.94
C MET A 28 4.17 -2.18 4.40
N HIS A 29 3.62 -3.10 3.60
CA HIS A 29 2.25 -2.96 3.10
C HIS A 29 1.26 -2.91 4.28
N ALA A 30 1.34 -3.86 5.21
CA ALA A 30 0.44 -3.88 6.36
C ALA A 30 0.57 -2.63 7.25
N ARG A 31 1.81 -2.17 7.49
CA ARG A 31 2.04 -0.92 8.25
C ARG A 31 1.46 0.30 7.53
N PHE A 32 1.64 0.37 6.22
CA PHE A 32 1.14 1.48 5.41
C PHE A 32 -0.40 1.49 5.39
N GLU A 33 -1.03 0.35 5.12
CA GLU A 33 -2.49 0.21 5.14
C GLU A 33 -3.06 0.57 6.51
N HIS A 34 -2.46 0.07 7.61
CA HIS A 34 -2.87 0.43 8.96
C HIS A 34 -2.88 1.95 9.20
N LEU A 35 -1.85 2.65 8.73
CA LEU A 35 -1.72 4.10 8.88
C LEU A 35 -2.72 4.87 8.01
N LEU A 36 -3.07 4.34 6.84
CA LEU A 36 -4.09 4.91 5.96
C LEU A 36 -5.49 4.73 6.54
N ARG A 37 -5.87 3.53 7.01
CA ARG A 37 -7.21 3.28 7.59
C ARG A 37 -7.51 4.20 8.78
N ARG A 38 -6.49 4.60 9.53
CA ARG A 38 -6.62 5.58 10.63
C ARG A 38 -6.94 7.00 10.17
N ARG A 39 -6.62 7.36 8.93
CA ARG A 39 -6.74 8.72 8.37
C ARG A 39 -7.81 8.82 7.29
N CYS A 40 -8.13 7.71 6.65
CA CYS A 40 -9.03 7.61 5.52
C CYS A 40 -10.14 6.60 5.88
N PRO A 41 -11.24 7.06 6.52
CA PRO A 41 -12.35 6.18 6.92
C PRO A 41 -13.08 5.52 5.74
N TRP A 42 -12.88 6.06 4.52
CA TRP A 42 -13.43 5.57 3.26
C TRP A 42 -12.56 4.49 2.59
N LEU A 43 -11.41 4.13 3.17
CA LEU A 43 -10.49 3.17 2.58
C LEU A 43 -11.03 1.74 2.73
N ASP A 44 -11.27 1.10 1.60
CA ASP A 44 -11.67 -0.30 1.50
C ASP A 44 -10.47 -1.23 1.41
N GLU A 45 -9.50 -0.94 0.53
CA GLU A 45 -8.34 -1.79 0.24
C GLU A 45 -7.09 -0.95 -0.10
N VAL A 46 -5.91 -1.44 0.28
CA VAL A 46 -4.64 -1.01 -0.32
C VAL A 46 -4.10 -2.13 -1.18
N ARG A 47 -3.91 -1.88 -2.48
CA ARG A 47 -3.45 -2.88 -3.44
C ARG A 47 -2.02 -2.61 -3.87
N ARG A 48 -1.18 -3.65 -3.85
CA ARG A 48 0.15 -3.58 -4.46
C ARG A 48 0.02 -3.72 -5.97
N VAL A 49 0.73 -2.88 -6.69
CA VAL A 49 0.96 -2.99 -8.13
C VAL A 49 2.46 -3.01 -8.40
N ASP A 50 2.88 -3.63 -9.49
CA ASP A 50 4.28 -3.58 -9.92
C ASP A 50 4.66 -2.15 -10.35
N ALA A 51 5.95 -1.83 -10.26
CA ALA A 51 6.47 -0.48 -10.44
C ALA A 51 6.34 0.04 -11.88
#